data_AF-A0A6B3PBI3-F1
#
_entry.id   AF-A0A6B3PBI3-F1
#
_cell.length_a   1.000
_cell.length_b   1.000
_cell.length_c   1.000
_cell.angle_alpha   90.00
_cell.angle_beta   90.00
_cell.angle_gamma   90.00
#
_symmetry.space_group_name_H-M   'P 1'
#
loop_
_entity.id
_entity.type
_entity.pdbx_description
1 polymer ?
#
loop_
_entity_poly.entity_id
_entity_poly.type
_entity_poly.pdbx_seq_one_letter_code
_entity_poly.pdbx_strand_id
1 'polypeptide(L)'
;MNKSKTINNPKVYETKNTGMAYLLWCSGFLGICGLHRFYSGKYVTGSLWLATAGLLGIGQLFDVFFIPGMVEQKNLKNFKKQLDSGDIYNYFSQEQIVRMLETNPPKSDTQIILQLAKENPDGISIADCIIATNKTVPEMKELLKKLYKEGLLEMDNHPETGAVIYKVF
;
A
#
# COMPACT_ATOMS: atom_id res chain seq x y z
N MET A 1 4.72 15.41 -31.61
CA MET A 1 4.07 16.27 -30.58
C MET A 1 3.71 15.38 -29.39
N ASN A 2 4.62 15.29 -28.41
CA ASN A 2 4.49 14.39 -27.27
C ASN A 2 3.56 15.05 -26.25
N LYS A 3 2.33 14.53 -26.09
CA LYS A 3 1.45 14.93 -24.99
C LYS A 3 2.10 14.44 -23.71
N SER A 4 2.76 15.33 -22.97
CA SER A 4 3.16 15.05 -21.61
C SER A 4 1.92 14.54 -20.87
N LYS A 5 1.96 13.25 -20.50
CA LYS A 5 1.02 12.69 -19.54
C LYS A 5 1.06 13.64 -18.35
N THR A 6 -0.07 14.28 -18.07
CA THR A 6 -0.28 15.02 -16.83
C THR A 6 0.04 14.06 -15.70
N ILE A 7 1.20 14.22 -15.07
CA ILE A 7 1.53 13.51 -13.85
C ILE A 7 0.55 14.08 -12.83
N ASN A 8 -0.57 13.38 -12.64
CA ASN A 8 -1.55 13.73 -11.63
C ASN A 8 -0.82 13.57 -10.31
N ASN A 9 -0.36 14.67 -9.72
CA ASN A 9 0.26 14.63 -8.42
C ASN A 9 -0.79 14.07 -7.44
N PRO A 10 -0.53 12.92 -6.77
CA PRO A 10 -1.45 12.38 -5.79
C PRO A 10 -1.89 13.46 -4.83
N LYS A 11 -3.20 13.58 -4.60
CA LYS A 11 -3.66 14.33 -3.44
C LYS A 11 -3.29 13.52 -2.20
N VAL A 12 -2.21 13.89 -1.55
CA VAL A 12 -1.83 13.37 -0.23
C VAL A 12 -2.85 13.87 0.78
N TYR A 13 -3.60 12.95 1.39
CA TYR A 13 -4.59 13.30 2.40
C TYR A 13 -3.93 13.26 3.78
N GLU A 14 -3.82 14.44 4.39
CA GLU A 14 -3.24 14.60 5.72
C GLU A 14 -3.98 13.78 6.78
N THR A 15 -3.23 13.21 7.71
CA THR A 15 -3.76 12.52 8.88
C THR A 15 -4.33 13.53 9.88
N LYS A 16 -5.47 13.20 10.46
CA LYS A 16 -6.15 13.98 11.47
C LYS A 16 -5.62 13.59 12.85
N ASN A 17 -5.35 14.60 13.68
CA ASN A 17 -4.82 14.43 15.01
C ASN A 17 -5.97 14.40 16.03
N THR A 18 -5.98 13.39 16.88
CA THR A 18 -7.00 13.22 17.93
C THR A 18 -6.99 14.37 18.95
N GLY A 19 -5.82 14.91 19.30
CA GLY A 19 -5.69 16.07 20.17
C GLY A 19 -6.36 17.32 19.59
N MET A 20 -6.20 17.57 18.28
CA MET A 20 -6.88 18.67 17.61
C MET A 20 -8.41 18.49 17.62
N ALA A 21 -8.89 17.25 17.51
CA ALA A 21 -10.32 16.96 17.63
C ALA A 21 -10.85 17.26 19.04
N TYR A 22 -10.07 17.01 20.10
CA TYR A 22 -10.43 17.40 21.47
C TYR A 22 -10.40 18.92 21.68
N LEU A 23 -9.44 19.63 21.09
CA LEU A 23 -9.42 21.10 21.12
C LEU A 23 -10.68 21.69 20.47
N LEU A 24 -11.10 21.14 19.33
CA LEU A 24 -12.34 21.54 18.66
C LEU A 24 -13.58 21.14 19.47
N TRP A 25 -13.54 20.04 20.22
CA TRP A 25 -14.61 19.67 21.14
C TRP A 25 -14.77 20.67 22.28
N CYS A 26 -13.69 21.25 22.81
CA CYS A 26 -13.74 22.29 23.84
C CYS A 26 -14.48 23.55 23.37
N SER A 27 -14.56 23.83 22.06
CA SER A 27 -15.36 24.94 21.53
C SER A 27 -16.85 24.81 21.83
N GLY A 28 -17.33 23.61 22.19
CA GLY A 28 -18.68 23.39 22.69
C GLY A 28 -18.98 24.14 24.00
N PHE A 29 -17.99 24.34 24.87
CA PHE A 29 -18.15 25.15 26.10
C PHE A 29 -18.33 26.64 25.82
N LEU A 30 -17.92 27.10 24.63
CA LEU A 30 -18.12 28.46 24.14
C LEU A 30 -19.43 28.60 23.35
N GLY A 31 -20.28 27.57 23.35
CA GLY A 31 -21.56 27.55 22.64
C GLY A 31 -21.48 27.04 21.20
N ILE A 32 -20.29 26.73 20.67
CA ILE A 32 -20.10 26.23 19.31
C ILE A 32 -20.01 24.70 19.34
N CYS A 33 -21.15 24.02 19.31
CA CYS A 33 -21.21 22.55 19.40
C CYS A 33 -20.95 21.85 18.06
N GLY A 34 -20.33 20.67 18.09
CA GLY A 34 -20.19 19.80 16.90
C GLY A 34 -18.99 20.08 15.99
N LEU A 35 -18.08 21.00 16.34
CA LEU A 35 -16.93 21.36 15.51
C LEU A 35 -15.95 20.19 15.28
N HIS A 36 -15.77 19.32 16.28
CA HIS A 36 -14.99 18.09 16.19
C HIS A 36 -15.57 17.05 15.19
N ARG A 37 -16.89 17.07 14.97
CA ARG A 37 -17.56 16.20 13.97
C ARG A 37 -17.28 16.66 12.55
N PHE A 38 -17.21 17.97 12.32
CA PHE A 38 -16.78 18.53 11.03
C PHE A 38 -15.32 18.18 10.72
N TYR A 39 -14.43 18.28 11.73
CA TYR A 39 -13.03 17.87 11.59
C TYR A 39 -12.88 16.39 11.21
N SER A 40 -13.72 15.53 11.78
CA SER A 40 -13.78 14.11 11.47
C SER A 40 -14.50 13.79 10.14
N GLY A 41 -14.97 14.81 9.41
CA GLY A 41 -15.65 14.66 8.11
C GLY A 41 -17.11 14.21 8.21
N LYS A 42 -17.75 14.32 9.37
CA LYS A 42 -19.17 13.98 9.57
C LYS A 42 -20.06 15.24 9.47
N TYR A 43 -20.11 15.83 8.28
CA TYR A 43 -20.81 17.11 8.02
C TYR A 43 -22.29 17.09 8.42
N VAL A 44 -23.04 16.05 8.04
CA VAL A 44 -24.48 15.94 8.36
C VAL A 44 -24.73 15.93 9.86
N THR A 45 -24.00 15.09 10.61
CA THR A 45 -24.16 15.05 12.07
C THR A 45 -23.57 16.28 12.76
N GLY A 46 -22.54 16.91 12.18
CA GLY A 46 -22.00 18.17 12.70
C GLY A 46 -23.03 19.30 12.61
N SER A 47 -23.72 19.42 11.47
CA SER A 47 -24.80 20.40 11.28
C SER A 47 -25.98 20.14 12.22
N LEU A 48 -26.31 18.88 12.47
CA LEU A 48 -27.31 18.52 13.48
C LEU A 48 -26.88 18.95 14.89
N TRP A 49 -25.61 18.73 15.26
CA TRP A 49 -25.07 19.17 16.55
C TRP A 49 -25.07 20.71 16.68
N LEU A 50 -24.75 21.45 15.61
CA LEU A 50 -24.86 22.92 15.64
C LEU A 50 -26.31 23.37 15.83
N ALA A 51 -27.26 22.78 15.10
CA ALA A 51 -28.68 23.16 15.16
C ALA A 51 -29.35 22.83 16.52
N THR A 52 -28.82 21.84 17.23
CA THR A 52 -29.39 21.31 18.49
C THR A 52 -28.57 21.66 19.73
N ALA A 53 -27.53 22.51 19.59
CA ALA A 53 -26.54 22.78 20.63
C ALA A 53 -25.97 21.48 21.26
N GLY A 54 -25.59 20.55 20.39
CA GLY A 54 -25.01 19.25 20.74
C GLY A 54 -26.00 18.25 21.36
N LEU A 55 -27.30 18.46 21.15
CA LEU A 55 -28.44 17.83 21.84
C LEU A 55 -28.45 18.12 23.35
N LEU A 56 -28.66 19.40 23.68
CA LEU A 56 -28.73 19.96 25.05
C LEU A 56 -27.45 19.72 25.90
N GLY A 57 -26.29 19.62 25.24
CA GLY A 57 -25.01 19.37 25.91
C GLY A 57 -24.73 17.92 26.32
N ILE A 58 -25.75 17.05 26.34
CA ILE A 58 -25.56 15.61 26.66
C ILE A 58 -24.80 14.91 25.54
N GLY A 59 -25.19 15.15 24.28
CA GLY A 59 -24.48 14.58 23.13
C GLY A 59 -23.03 15.07 23.02
N GLN A 60 -22.73 16.28 23.52
CA GLN A 60 -21.37 16.80 23.62
C GLN A 60 -20.55 16.02 24.67
N LEU A 61 -21.13 15.64 25.82
CA LEU A 61 -20.42 14.85 26.84
C LEU A 61 -20.05 13.44 26.34
N PHE A 62 -20.98 12.75 25.68
CA PHE A 62 -20.72 11.42 25.14
C PHE A 62 -19.67 11.42 24.02
N ASP A 63 -19.52 12.54 23.29
CA ASP A 63 -18.57 12.63 22.20
C ASP A 63 -17.10 12.45 22.62
N VAL A 64 -16.75 12.66 23.90
CA VAL A 64 -15.39 12.38 24.42
C VAL A 64 -14.94 10.94 24.13
N PHE A 65 -15.86 9.98 24.24
CA PHE A 65 -15.59 8.57 23.98
C PHE A 65 -15.54 8.23 22.49
N PHE A 66 -16.28 8.98 21.66
CA PHE A 66 -16.39 8.71 20.23
C PHE A 66 -15.32 9.42 19.38
N ILE A 67 -14.70 10.50 19.88
CA ILE A 67 -13.69 11.27 19.16
C ILE A 67 -12.54 10.39 18.61
N PRO A 68 -11.90 9.50 19.40
CA PRO A 68 -10.81 8.67 18.90
C PRO A 68 -11.24 7.82 17.69
N GLY A 69 -12.38 7.13 17.80
CA GLY A 69 -12.91 6.30 16.72
C GLY A 69 -13.33 7.10 15.49
N MET A 70 -13.82 8.33 15.66
CA MET A 70 -14.16 9.20 14.52
C MET A 70 -12.91 9.67 13.75
N VAL A 71 -11.85 10.02 14.47
CA VAL A 71 -10.56 10.44 13.88
C VAL A 71 -9.90 9.26 13.18
N GLU A 72 -9.90 8.09 13.81
CA GLU A 72 -9.38 6.85 13.23
C GLU A 72 -10.12 6.48 11.94
N GLN A 73 -11.45 6.46 11.96
CA GLN A 73 -12.24 6.19 10.75
C GLN A 73 -11.95 7.17 9.62
N LYS A 74 -11.74 8.45 9.94
CA LYS A 74 -11.40 9.47 8.95
C LYS A 74 -10.00 9.23 8.37
N ASN A 75 -9.04 8.90 9.22
CA ASN A 75 -7.67 8.57 8.82
C ASN A 75 -7.63 7.31 7.96
N LEU A 76 -8.38 6.27 8.33
CA LEU A 76 -8.48 5.03 7.56
C LEU A 76 -9.11 5.27 6.18
N LYS A 77 -10.16 6.11 6.09
CA LYS A 77 -10.74 6.52 4.80
C LYS A 77 -9.76 7.31 3.95
N ASN A 78 -9.01 8.24 4.55
CA ASN A 78 -7.97 9.00 3.87
C ASN A 78 -6.85 8.08 3.38
N PHE A 79 -6.46 7.09 4.18
CA PHE A 79 -5.46 6.09 3.81
C PHE A 79 -5.93 5.20 2.65
N LYS A 80 -7.14 4.65 2.74
CA LYS A 80 -7.73 3.84 1.66
C LYS A 80 -7.76 4.60 0.34
N LYS A 81 -8.17 5.87 0.35
CA LYS A 81 -8.15 6.72 -0.86
C LYS A 81 -6.74 6.90 -1.44
N GLN A 82 -5.71 6.95 -0.59
CA GLN A 82 -4.31 7.04 -1.04
C GLN A 82 -3.83 5.73 -1.64
N LEU A 83 -4.19 4.59 -1.04
CA LEU A 83 -3.91 3.26 -1.61
C LEU A 83 -4.58 3.08 -2.98
N ASP A 84 -5.87 3.44 -3.09
CA ASP A 84 -6.63 3.35 -4.34
C ASP A 84 -6.06 4.29 -5.43
N SER A 85 -5.26 5.30 -5.05
CA SER A 85 -4.60 6.22 -5.99
C SER A 85 -3.29 5.65 -6.58
N GLY A 86 -2.76 4.55 -6.04
CA GLY A 86 -1.54 3.91 -6.56
C GLY A 86 -0.21 4.52 -6.08
N ASP A 87 -0.24 5.50 -5.20
CA ASP A 87 0.94 6.27 -4.77
C ASP A 87 1.50 5.83 -3.41
N ILE A 88 2.01 4.59 -3.36
CA ILE A 88 2.49 3.92 -2.13
C ILE A 88 3.68 4.65 -1.49
N TYR A 89 4.51 5.30 -2.31
CA TYR A 89 5.73 6.00 -1.86
C TYR A 89 5.48 7.25 -1.00
N ASN A 90 4.30 7.88 -1.13
CA ASN A 90 3.97 9.09 -0.36
C ASN A 90 3.32 8.77 1.00
N TYR A 91 3.01 7.50 1.26
CA TYR A 91 2.34 7.08 2.49
C TYR A 91 3.32 6.61 3.58
N PHE A 92 4.36 5.88 3.19
CA PHE A 92 5.41 5.45 4.12
C PHE A 92 6.45 6.55 4.26
N SER A 93 6.86 6.84 5.50
CA SER A 93 8.03 7.70 5.71
C SER A 93 9.26 7.03 5.08
N GLN A 94 10.25 7.82 4.65
CA GLN A 94 11.51 7.29 4.13
C GLN A 94 12.12 6.26 5.10
N GLU A 95 12.03 6.51 6.41
CA GLU A 95 12.50 5.58 7.44
C GLU A 95 11.75 4.24 7.45
N GLN A 96 10.43 4.26 7.23
CA GLN A 96 9.63 3.03 7.15
C GLN A 96 9.95 2.24 5.88
N ILE A 97 10.13 2.92 4.75
CA ILE A 97 10.54 2.28 3.48
C ILE A 97 11.91 1.63 3.65
N VAL A 98 12.88 2.35 4.23
CA VAL A 98 14.22 1.82 4.50
C VAL A 98 14.14 0.61 5.44
N ARG A 99 13.40 0.69 6.55
CA ARG A 99 13.21 -0.47 7.44
C ARG A 99 12.56 -1.65 6.75
N MET A 100 11.59 -1.45 5.87
CA MET A 100 10.96 -2.53 5.10
C MET A 100 11.95 -3.18 4.14
N LEU A 101 12.75 -2.37 3.45
CA LEU A 101 13.80 -2.86 2.55
C LEU A 101 14.95 -3.54 3.30
N GLU A 102 15.25 -3.12 4.53
CA GLU A 102 16.23 -3.78 5.41
C GLU A 102 15.71 -5.09 6.00
N THR A 103 14.43 -5.12 6.42
CA THR A 103 13.82 -6.31 7.03
C THR A 103 13.39 -7.37 6.02
N ASN A 104 13.02 -6.96 4.82
CA ASN A 104 12.74 -7.83 3.68
C ASN A 104 13.51 -7.29 2.47
N PRO A 105 14.79 -7.64 2.31
CA PRO A 105 15.54 -7.25 1.13
C PRO A 105 14.81 -7.73 -0.12
N PRO A 106 14.77 -6.91 -1.19
CA PRO A 106 14.19 -7.34 -2.45
C PRO A 106 14.82 -8.67 -2.87
N LYS A 107 13.99 -9.65 -3.21
CA LYS A 107 14.45 -10.97 -3.61
C LYS A 107 15.41 -10.81 -4.78
N SER A 108 16.59 -11.40 -4.66
CA SER A 108 17.57 -11.43 -5.75
C SER A 108 16.96 -12.11 -6.98
N ASP A 109 17.40 -11.74 -8.18
CA ASP A 109 16.96 -12.38 -9.43
C ASP A 109 17.03 -13.91 -9.36
N THR A 110 18.06 -14.45 -8.71
CA THR A 110 18.18 -15.88 -8.41
C THR A 110 17.04 -16.41 -7.55
N GLN A 111 16.67 -15.71 -6.47
CA GLN A 111 15.57 -16.14 -5.59
C GLN A 111 14.22 -16.08 -6.31
N ILE A 112 14.01 -15.09 -7.17
CA ILE A 112 12.80 -14.99 -8.00
C ILE A 112 12.72 -16.20 -8.93
N ILE A 113 13.81 -16.52 -9.64
CA ILE A 113 13.86 -17.67 -10.57
C ILE A 113 13.66 -18.99 -9.84
N LEU A 114 14.35 -19.22 -8.72
CA LEU A 114 14.22 -20.46 -7.95
C LEU A 114 12.83 -20.62 -7.34
N GLN A 115 12.22 -19.52 -6.87
CA GLN A 115 10.85 -19.55 -6.39
C GLN A 115 9.88 -19.85 -7.54
N LEU A 116 10.04 -19.21 -8.69
CA LEU A 116 9.19 -19.43 -9.87
C LEU A 116 9.28 -20.89 -10.35
N ALA A 117 10.47 -21.47 -10.36
CA ALA A 117 10.69 -22.87 -10.72
C ALA A 117 10.11 -23.84 -9.68
N LYS A 118 10.15 -23.49 -8.39
CA LYS A 118 9.53 -24.29 -7.32
C LYS A 118 7.99 -24.27 -7.38
N GLU A 119 7.40 -23.14 -7.77
CA GLU A 119 5.95 -22.99 -7.91
C GLU A 119 5.40 -23.68 -9.18
N ASN A 120 6.27 -23.96 -10.17
CA ASN A 120 5.91 -24.60 -11.43
C ASN A 120 6.69 -25.92 -11.63
N PRO A 121 6.18 -27.05 -11.10
CA PRO A 121 6.88 -28.35 -11.17
C PRO A 121 7.07 -28.87 -12.60
N ASP A 122 6.23 -28.42 -13.54
CA ASP A 122 6.35 -28.74 -14.97
C ASP A 122 7.54 -28.03 -15.65
N GLY A 123 8.18 -27.09 -14.95
CA GLY A 123 9.35 -26.33 -15.38
C GLY A 123 9.00 -24.95 -15.93
N ILE A 124 9.97 -24.04 -15.84
CA ILE A 124 9.81 -22.64 -16.27
C ILE A 124 10.62 -22.38 -17.54
N SER A 125 10.11 -21.52 -18.42
CA SER A 125 10.80 -21.11 -19.63
C SER A 125 11.69 -19.88 -19.39
N ILE A 126 12.61 -19.62 -20.33
CA ILE A 126 13.38 -18.36 -20.35
C ILE A 126 12.45 -17.14 -20.40
N ALA A 127 11.31 -17.23 -21.09
CA ALA A 127 10.38 -16.12 -21.20
C ALA A 127 9.77 -15.78 -19.83
N ASP A 128 9.41 -16.79 -19.04
CA ASP A 128 8.87 -16.61 -17.70
C ASP A 128 9.89 -15.91 -16.78
N CYS A 129 11.16 -16.33 -16.84
CA CYS A 129 12.25 -15.69 -16.08
C CYS A 129 12.48 -14.23 -16.48
N ILE A 130 12.43 -13.92 -17.79
CA ILE A 130 12.57 -12.56 -18.30
C ILE A 130 11.40 -11.68 -17.84
N ILE A 131 10.17 -12.18 -17.91
CA ILE A 131 8.99 -11.45 -17.47
C ILE A 131 9.06 -11.18 -15.96
N ALA A 132 9.51 -12.16 -15.17
CA ALA A 132 9.58 -12.06 -13.73
C ALA A 132 10.70 -11.13 -13.23
N THR A 133 11.86 -11.10 -13.89
CA THR A 133 13.04 -10.34 -13.44
C THR A 133 13.26 -9.04 -14.22
N ASN A 134 12.55 -8.85 -15.34
CA ASN A 134 12.70 -7.73 -16.26
C ASN A 134 14.13 -7.56 -16.81
N LYS A 135 14.90 -8.65 -16.92
CA LYS A 135 16.26 -8.66 -17.48
C LYS A 135 16.27 -8.83 -18.99
N THR A 136 17.37 -8.41 -19.60
CA THR A 136 17.62 -8.65 -21.02
C THR A 136 17.88 -10.14 -21.29
N VAL A 137 17.58 -10.60 -22.52
CA VAL A 137 17.81 -11.99 -22.93
C VAL A 137 19.26 -12.46 -22.70
N PRO A 138 20.31 -11.67 -23.03
CA PRO A 138 21.69 -12.10 -22.81
C PRO A 138 22.03 -12.30 -21.33
N GLU A 139 21.61 -11.36 -20.47
CA GLU A 139 21.83 -11.44 -19.02
C GLU A 139 21.11 -12.65 -18.43
N MET A 140 19.87 -12.91 -18.87
CA MET A 140 19.10 -14.05 -18.39
C MET A 140 19.75 -15.39 -18.77
N LYS A 141 20.27 -15.50 -20.01
CA LYS A 141 20.97 -16.71 -20.44
C LYS A 141 22.23 -16.98 -19.62
N GLU A 142 23.03 -15.95 -19.34
CA GLU A 142 24.21 -16.10 -18.48
C GLU A 142 23.82 -16.47 -17.04
N LEU A 143 22.74 -15.87 -16.50
CA LEU A 143 22.25 -16.19 -15.17
C LEU A 143 21.75 -17.64 -15.06
N LEU A 144 20.91 -18.10 -15.97
CA LEU A 144 20.42 -19.49 -15.99
C LEU A 144 21.55 -20.49 -16.19
N LYS A 145 22.52 -20.18 -17.06
CA LYS A 145 23.72 -21.00 -17.25
C LYS A 145 24.54 -21.10 -15.97
N LYS A 146 24.66 -20.01 -15.21
CA LYS A 146 25.32 -20.00 -13.90
C LYS A 146 24.57 -20.88 -12.90
N LEU A 147 23.25 -20.73 -12.79
CA LEU A 147 22.42 -21.52 -11.87
C LEU A 147 22.44 -23.02 -12.19
N TYR A 148 22.45 -23.37 -13.47
CA TYR A 148 22.64 -24.75 -13.92
C TYR A 148 24.01 -25.30 -13.50
N LYS A 149 25.09 -24.53 -13.71
CA LYS A 149 26.45 -24.92 -13.29
C LYS A 149 26.59 -25.06 -11.78
N GLU A 150 25.87 -24.25 -11.01
CA GLU A 150 25.84 -24.29 -9.54
C GLU A 150 24.97 -25.43 -8.99
N GLY A 151 24.27 -26.17 -9.84
CA GLY A 151 23.38 -27.26 -9.42
C GLY A 151 22.14 -26.76 -8.70
N LEU A 152 21.67 -25.54 -9.02
CA LEU A 152 20.44 -24.98 -8.47
C LEU A 152 19.23 -25.16 -9.42
N LEU A 153 19.50 -25.39 -10.71
CA LEU A 153 18.50 -25.67 -11.73
C LEU A 153 18.92 -26.86 -12.60
N GLU A 154 17.95 -27.67 -13.00
CA GLU A 154 18.07 -28.64 -14.06
C GLU A 154 17.49 -28.09 -15.37
N MET A 155 18.05 -28.51 -16.51
CA MET A 155 17.55 -28.16 -17.83
C MET A 155 16.97 -29.42 -18.47
N ASP A 156 15.69 -29.36 -18.85
CA ASP A 156 14.95 -30.46 -19.45
C ASP A 156 14.16 -29.96 -20.68
N ASN A 157 13.53 -30.86 -21.41
CA ASN A 157 12.62 -30.53 -22.48
C ASN A 157 11.19 -30.80 -22.05
N HIS A 158 10.30 -29.84 -22.30
CA HIS A 158 8.89 -30.01 -22.01
C HIS A 158 8.30 -31.16 -22.85
N PRO A 159 7.58 -32.13 -22.25
CA PRO A 159 7.20 -33.37 -22.92
C PRO A 159 6.25 -33.15 -24.12
N GLU A 160 5.36 -32.15 -24.04
CA GLU A 160 4.40 -31.87 -25.11
C GLU A 160 4.91 -30.89 -26.18
N THR A 161 5.66 -29.87 -25.77
CA THR A 161 6.03 -28.75 -26.66
C THR A 161 7.47 -28.85 -27.18
N GLY A 162 8.31 -29.69 -26.56
CA GLY A 162 9.75 -29.79 -26.87
C GLY A 162 10.56 -28.53 -26.50
N ALA A 163 9.96 -27.58 -25.79
CA ALA A 163 10.63 -26.35 -25.37
C ALA A 163 11.61 -26.63 -24.23
N VAL A 164 12.73 -25.89 -24.21
CA VAL A 164 13.70 -25.94 -23.11
C VAL A 164 13.08 -25.33 -21.85
N ILE A 165 13.08 -26.10 -20.77
CA ILE A 165 12.52 -25.74 -19.48
C ILE A 165 13.56 -25.91 -18.36
N TYR A 166 13.41 -25.14 -17.30
CA TYR A 166 14.27 -25.17 -16.13
C TYR A 166 13.46 -25.58 -14.90
N LYS A 167 14.01 -26.49 -14.08
CA LYS A 167 13.35 -27.00 -12.87
C LYS A 167 14.28 -26.92 -11.67
N VAL A 168 13.71 -26.79 -10.47
CA VAL A 168 14.44 -26.96 -9.21
C VAL A 168 14.33 -28.42 -8.77
N PHE A 169 15.38 -28.93 -8.14
CA PHE A 169 15.45 -30.28 -7.55
C PHE A 169 14.42 -30.49 -6.44
#